data_AF-C4J6J3-F1
#
_entry.id   AF-C4J6J3-F1
#
_cell.length_a   1.000
_cell.length_b   1.000
_cell.length_c   1.000
_cell.angle_alpha   90.00
_cell.angle_beta   90.00
_cell.angle_gamma   90.00
#
_symmetry.space_group_name_H-M   'P 1'
#
loop_
_entity.id
_entity.type
_entity.pdbx_description
1 polymer ?
#
loop_
_entity_poly.entity_id
_entity_poly.type
_entity_poly.pdbx_seq_one_letter_code
_entity_poly.pdbx_strand_id
1 'polypeptide(L)'
;MTRHCAEAAAATAPSLLRVLLALHCGVLFLQCSAASAMGGDVSALMAFKRAIIEDPHSVLSDWTDADGNACDWRGVICSAPQGSVISLKLSNSSLKGFIAPELGRLSFLQELYLDHNLLFGTIPKLIGSLKNLRVLDLSVNRLTGPIPSELGGLSSVSIVNFHSNGLTGNIPSELGKLQNLVELRLDRNRLKGSIPGSNTASFSPASNIGSTAHNGLCPSSRLYVADFSYNFLVGKIPSCLKYLPRSSFQGNCFQDEYSVQQRPLQICTSGSTGQQGVIYGSKHPGHKHEKMEQPIWLLALEIATGVLLVVFVITGIVTASRSCKLKPSIRISSWNRSKSWSDEITVLIDSDMLKSLPKLSRQELEVACEDFSNIIGSTPETVVYKGTMKDGPEVSVISLCAFEGHWTSHHELFYQNKVIDLARLNHENIAKFLGYCRESDPFSRMLVFEYAPNGTLFEHLHYGEGGQFSWLMANEDSHWNCPGVKIPAHGAAAPICYYLS
;
A
#
# COMPACT_ATOMS: atom_id res chain seq x y z
N MET A 1 -74.57 22.96 -29.48
CA MET A 1 -75.04 24.35 -29.64
C MET A 1 -74.92 25.06 -28.29
N THR A 2 -74.18 26.18 -28.27
CA THR A 2 -74.26 27.36 -27.34
C THR A 2 -74.01 27.15 -25.83
N ARG A 3 -72.86 27.62 -25.24
CA ARG A 3 -72.52 28.98 -24.68
C ARG A 3 -73.27 29.27 -23.35
N HIS A 4 -72.76 29.75 -22.20
CA HIS A 4 -71.64 30.63 -21.76
C HIS A 4 -71.38 30.43 -20.22
N CYS A 5 -70.12 30.43 -19.73
CA CYS A 5 -69.39 31.46 -18.92
C CYS A 5 -70.04 32.00 -17.61
N ALA A 6 -69.34 31.82 -16.47
CA ALA A 6 -69.12 32.84 -15.43
C ALA A 6 -68.00 32.44 -14.45
N GLU A 7 -67.05 33.36 -14.24
CA GLU A 7 -65.93 33.32 -13.28
C GLU A 7 -66.37 33.55 -11.82
N ALA A 8 -65.60 33.04 -10.86
CA ALA A 8 -65.34 33.73 -9.59
C ALA A 8 -64.07 33.16 -8.93
N ALA A 9 -63.03 33.98 -8.88
CA ALA A 9 -61.81 33.75 -8.11
C ALA A 9 -62.06 34.00 -6.62
N ALA A 10 -61.63 33.07 -5.76
CA ALA A 10 -61.48 33.30 -4.33
C ALA A 10 -60.07 32.84 -3.92
N ALA A 11 -59.16 33.81 -3.82
CA ALA A 11 -57.84 33.63 -3.23
C ALA A 11 -58.00 33.53 -1.70
N THR A 12 -57.71 32.36 -1.13
CA THR A 12 -57.59 32.18 0.32
C THR A 12 -56.14 32.36 0.73
N ALA A 13 -55.89 33.33 1.61
CA ALA A 13 -54.59 33.61 2.21
C ALA A 13 -54.05 32.38 2.95
N PRO A 14 -52.75 32.07 2.87
CA PRO A 14 -52.16 31.02 3.69
C PRO A 14 -52.19 31.47 5.16
N SER A 15 -52.64 30.57 6.04
CA SER A 15 -52.67 30.79 7.49
C SER A 15 -51.28 31.19 8.02
N LEU A 16 -51.24 32.19 8.91
CA LEU A 16 -50.03 32.62 9.65
C LEU A 16 -49.21 31.46 10.24
N LEU A 17 -49.88 30.35 10.56
CA LEU A 17 -49.27 29.11 11.03
C LEU A 17 -48.32 28.47 10.00
N ARG A 18 -48.64 28.53 8.70
CA ARG A 18 -47.77 28.00 7.62
C ARG A 18 -46.55 28.88 7.38
N VAL A 19 -46.68 30.20 7.54
CA VAL A 19 -45.56 31.15 7.42
C VAL A 19 -44.61 31.00 8.62
N LEU A 20 -45.14 30.81 9.83
CA LEU A 20 -44.33 30.56 11.04
C LEU A 20 -43.67 29.18 11.02
N LEU A 21 -44.33 28.13 10.51
CA LEU A 21 -43.72 26.81 10.29
C LEU A 21 -42.63 26.86 9.22
N ALA A 22 -42.80 27.64 8.15
CA ALA A 22 -41.77 27.84 7.14
C ALA A 22 -40.56 28.64 7.65
N LEU A 23 -40.78 29.60 8.56
CA LEU A 23 -39.69 30.35 9.23
C LEU A 23 -38.96 29.50 10.27
N HIS A 24 -39.64 28.62 11.01
CA HIS A 24 -38.97 27.66 11.90
C HIS A 24 -38.26 26.52 11.16
N CYS A 25 -38.81 26.03 10.04
CA CYS A 25 -38.06 25.13 9.15
C CYS A 25 -36.89 25.85 8.49
N GLY A 26 -37.05 27.10 8.04
CA GLY A 26 -35.99 27.88 7.40
C GLY A 26 -34.80 28.19 8.32
N VAL A 27 -35.05 28.38 9.62
CA VAL A 27 -33.97 28.56 10.61
C VAL A 27 -33.31 27.22 11.00
N LEU A 28 -34.05 26.10 10.97
CA LEU A 28 -33.47 24.76 11.16
C LEU A 28 -32.63 24.28 9.96
N PHE A 29 -32.90 24.78 8.75
CA PHE A 29 -32.09 24.48 7.56
C PHE A 29 -30.82 25.34 7.42
N LEU A 30 -30.63 26.39 8.23
CA LEU A 30 -29.38 27.17 8.24
C LEU A 30 -28.31 26.67 9.23
N GLN A 31 -28.59 25.63 10.03
CA GLN A 31 -27.62 25.06 10.96
C GLN A 31 -27.11 23.65 10.59
N CYS A 32 -27.50 23.10 9.43
CA CYS A 32 -27.10 21.75 9.02
C CYS A 32 -26.24 21.74 7.76
N SER A 33 -25.17 22.54 7.74
CA SER A 33 -24.05 22.35 6.80
C SER A 33 -22.70 22.16 7.50
N ALA A 34 -22.63 22.43 8.82
CA ALA A 34 -21.44 22.19 9.63
C ALA A 34 -21.37 20.74 10.15
N ALA A 35 -22.52 20.13 10.50
CA ALA A 35 -22.56 18.78 11.06
C ALA A 35 -22.22 17.68 10.04
N SER A 36 -22.44 17.92 8.74
CA SER A 36 -22.11 16.96 7.67
C SER A 36 -20.62 16.96 7.29
N ALA A 37 -19.89 18.04 7.58
CA ALA A 37 -18.46 18.14 7.31
C ALA A 37 -17.63 17.38 8.36
N MET A 38 -18.01 17.43 9.63
CA MET A 38 -17.24 16.79 10.72
C MET A 38 -17.21 15.25 10.62
N GLY A 39 -18.30 14.63 10.15
CA GLY A 39 -18.35 13.17 9.96
C GLY A 39 -17.50 12.66 8.79
N GLY A 40 -17.25 13.51 7.78
CA GLY A 40 -16.43 13.17 6.61
C GLY A 40 -14.94 13.05 6.94
N ASP A 41 -14.43 13.98 7.75
CA ASP A 41 -13.02 14.02 8.14
C ASP A 41 -12.66 12.83 9.03
N VAL A 42 -13.48 12.54 10.05
CA VAL A 42 -13.34 11.36 10.92
C VAL A 42 -13.35 10.07 10.11
N SER A 43 -14.27 9.92 9.16
CA SER A 43 -14.35 8.73 8.31
C SER A 43 -13.09 8.52 7.47
N ALA A 44 -12.57 9.59 6.86
CA ALA A 44 -11.35 9.55 6.06
C ALA A 44 -10.11 9.19 6.89
N LEU A 45 -9.97 9.79 8.07
CA LEU A 45 -8.87 9.49 8.99
C LEU A 45 -8.98 8.07 9.56
N MET A 46 -10.19 7.59 9.88
CA MET A 46 -10.38 6.19 10.31
C MET A 46 -10.10 5.19 9.18
N ALA A 47 -10.36 5.54 7.92
CA ALA A 47 -9.94 4.73 6.79
C ALA A 47 -8.40 4.65 6.70
N PHE A 48 -7.70 5.76 6.92
CA PHE A 48 -6.24 5.75 7.03
C PHE A 48 -5.75 4.88 8.19
N LYS A 49 -6.33 5.01 9.39
CA LYS A 49 -6.00 4.14 10.53
C LYS A 49 -6.15 2.65 10.19
N ARG A 50 -7.22 2.26 9.49
CA ARG A 50 -7.44 0.87 9.05
C ARG A 50 -6.44 0.41 7.98
N ALA A 51 -5.88 1.33 7.20
CA ALA A 51 -4.85 1.03 6.20
C ALA A 51 -3.45 0.86 6.82
N ILE A 52 -3.26 1.23 8.09
CA ILE A 52 -2.04 0.98 8.85
C ILE A 52 -2.10 -0.44 9.46
N ILE A 53 -1.08 -1.24 9.12
CA ILE A 53 -0.93 -2.63 9.52
C ILE A 53 -0.10 -2.73 10.80
N GLU A 54 0.99 -1.97 10.91
CA GLU A 54 1.83 -1.93 12.12
C GLU A 54 1.97 -0.48 12.61
N ASP A 55 1.69 -0.28 13.89
CA ASP A 55 1.86 0.98 14.63
C ASP A 55 2.60 0.69 15.94
N PRO A 56 3.94 0.47 15.90
CA PRO A 56 4.70 -0.02 17.04
C PRO A 56 4.75 0.98 18.21
N HIS A 57 4.52 2.27 17.94
CA HIS A 57 4.52 3.33 18.95
C HIS A 57 3.10 3.71 19.39
N SER A 58 2.08 3.01 18.90
CA SER A 58 0.67 3.31 19.21
C SER A 58 0.34 4.78 18.93
N VAL A 59 0.86 5.33 17.84
CA VAL A 59 0.65 6.73 17.44
C VAL A 59 -0.81 7.01 17.15
N LEU A 60 -1.54 6.02 16.60
CA LEU A 60 -2.94 6.13 16.21
C LEU A 60 -3.90 5.56 17.27
N SER A 61 -3.42 5.25 18.49
CA SER A 61 -4.24 4.57 19.49
C SER A 61 -5.44 5.39 19.97
N ASP A 62 -5.28 6.72 20.01
CA ASP A 62 -6.28 7.70 20.47
C ASP A 62 -7.28 8.10 19.37
N TRP A 63 -7.08 7.65 18.13
CA TRP A 63 -8.02 7.89 17.04
C TRP A 63 -9.26 7.00 17.19
N THR A 64 -10.36 7.57 17.66
CA THR A 64 -11.62 6.83 17.92
C THR A 64 -12.82 7.55 17.34
N ASP A 65 -13.75 6.83 16.71
CA ASP A 65 -14.97 7.39 16.13
C ASP A 65 -16.08 7.72 17.15
N ALA A 66 -15.85 7.44 18.44
CA ALA A 66 -16.85 7.58 19.51
C ALA A 66 -17.43 9.00 19.65
N ASP A 67 -16.56 10.02 19.57
CA ASP A 67 -16.97 11.41 19.83
C ASP A 67 -17.23 12.20 18.53
N GLY A 68 -16.99 11.59 17.35
CA GLY A 68 -17.17 12.24 16.05
C GLY A 68 -16.27 13.46 15.81
N ASN A 69 -15.24 13.66 16.64
CA ASN A 69 -14.28 14.76 16.55
C ASN A 69 -12.85 14.22 16.41
N ALA A 70 -12.18 14.57 15.32
CA ALA A 70 -10.79 14.18 15.08
C ALA A 70 -9.77 15.17 15.64
N CYS A 71 -10.19 16.35 16.10
CA CYS A 71 -9.28 17.45 16.43
C CYS A 71 -8.45 17.23 17.71
N ASP A 72 -8.86 16.29 18.55
CA ASP A 72 -8.13 15.90 19.75
C ASP A 72 -7.15 14.74 19.50
N TRP A 73 -7.16 14.18 18.29
CA TRP A 73 -6.32 13.05 17.93
C TRP A 73 -4.88 13.49 17.67
N ARG A 74 -3.93 12.67 18.12
CA ARG A 74 -2.51 12.87 17.88
C ARG A 74 -2.23 13.04 16.40
N GLY A 75 -1.52 14.12 16.08
CA GLY A 75 -1.11 14.45 14.72
C GLY A 75 -2.20 15.15 13.89
N VAL A 76 -3.44 15.28 14.38
CA VAL A 76 -4.51 15.99 13.69
C VAL A 76 -4.60 17.43 14.21
N ILE A 77 -4.64 18.39 13.29
CA ILE A 77 -4.81 19.81 13.61
C ILE A 77 -5.99 20.35 12.81
N CYS A 78 -6.89 21.03 13.52
CA CYS A 78 -8.11 21.60 12.94
C CYS A 78 -8.09 23.12 12.88
N SER A 79 -8.90 23.69 11.98
CA SER A 79 -9.14 25.13 11.92
C SER A 79 -10.05 25.59 13.07
N ALA A 80 -9.77 26.76 13.63
CA ALA A 80 -10.68 27.46 14.53
C ALA A 80 -11.56 28.45 13.73
N PRO A 81 -12.87 28.60 14.02
CA PRO A 81 -13.67 27.89 15.04
C PRO A 81 -14.42 26.65 14.53
N GLN A 82 -14.29 26.29 13.25
CA GLN A 82 -15.18 25.33 12.56
C GLN A 82 -14.74 23.85 12.67
N GLY A 83 -13.55 23.57 13.20
CA GLY A 83 -13.11 22.21 13.52
C GLY A 83 -12.75 21.32 12.32
N SER A 84 -12.55 21.89 11.13
CA SER A 84 -12.17 21.10 9.95
C SER A 84 -10.69 20.74 9.98
N VAL A 85 -10.33 19.53 9.56
CA VAL A 85 -8.93 19.08 9.55
C VAL A 85 -8.13 19.85 8.51
N ILE A 86 -7.13 20.60 8.96
CA ILE A 86 -6.24 21.42 8.12
C ILE A 86 -4.82 20.89 8.04
N SER A 87 -4.38 20.09 9.00
CA SER A 87 -3.03 19.51 8.98
C SER A 87 -3.02 18.13 9.62
N LEU A 88 -2.36 17.19 8.94
CA LEU A 88 -2.12 15.83 9.43
C LEU A 88 -0.60 15.61 9.49
N LYS A 89 -0.08 15.43 10.71
CA LYS A 89 1.34 15.30 11.05
C LYS A 89 1.63 13.97 11.72
N LEU A 90 2.09 13.01 10.93
CA LEU A 90 2.45 11.66 11.39
C LEU A 90 3.87 11.28 10.95
N SER A 91 4.75 12.26 10.80
CA SER A 91 6.16 12.05 10.46
C SER A 91 6.87 11.18 11.50
N ASN A 92 7.86 10.40 11.07
CA ASN A 92 8.77 9.66 11.95
C ASN A 92 8.04 8.79 13.01
N SER A 93 7.01 8.08 12.58
CA SER A 93 6.11 7.32 13.47
C SER A 93 6.24 5.80 13.31
N SER A 94 7.18 5.33 12.47
CA SER A 94 7.39 3.91 12.15
C SER A 94 6.14 3.20 11.63
N LEU A 95 5.16 3.94 11.09
CA LEU A 95 3.90 3.40 10.62
C LEU A 95 4.13 2.56 9.37
N LYS A 96 3.63 1.32 9.35
CA LYS A 96 3.66 0.43 8.20
C LYS A 96 2.26 0.19 7.70
N GLY A 97 2.03 0.39 6.40
CA GLY A 97 0.71 0.25 5.80
C GLY A 97 0.62 0.98 4.47
N PHE A 98 -0.60 1.38 4.12
CA PHE A 98 -0.89 2.09 2.86
C PHE A 98 -1.41 3.50 3.12
N ILE A 99 -1.21 4.40 2.15
CA ILE A 99 -1.92 5.68 2.14
C ILE A 99 -3.35 5.42 1.68
N ALA A 100 -4.32 5.59 2.57
CA ALA A 100 -5.73 5.43 2.24
C ALA A 100 -6.19 6.49 1.23
N PRO A 101 -6.85 6.11 0.11
CA PRO A 101 -7.38 7.06 -0.86
C PRO A 101 -8.31 8.11 -0.24
N GLU A 102 -9.06 7.72 0.79
CA GLU A 102 -10.04 8.55 1.49
C GLU A 102 -9.43 9.82 2.10
N LEU A 103 -8.12 9.86 2.37
CA LEU A 103 -7.43 11.09 2.77
C LEU A 103 -7.62 12.22 1.75
N GLY A 104 -7.83 11.90 0.47
CA GLY A 104 -8.15 12.87 -0.57
C GLY A 104 -9.51 13.56 -0.41
N ARG A 105 -10.35 13.11 0.53
CA ARG A 105 -11.65 13.72 0.88
C ARG A 105 -11.55 14.81 1.94
N LEU A 106 -10.39 14.98 2.59
CA LEU A 106 -10.14 16.04 3.58
C LEU A 106 -10.02 17.40 2.89
N SER A 107 -11.15 17.95 2.44
CA SER A 107 -11.20 19.10 1.51
C SER A 107 -10.52 20.37 2.02
N PHE A 108 -10.37 20.53 3.35
CA PHE A 108 -9.71 21.66 3.99
C PHE A 108 -8.23 21.42 4.32
N LEU A 109 -7.69 20.22 4.03
CA LEU A 109 -6.32 19.86 4.34
C LEU A 109 -5.33 20.77 3.60
N GLN A 110 -4.42 21.37 4.37
CA GLN A 110 -3.37 22.28 3.91
C GLN A 110 -1.98 21.64 4.03
N GLU A 111 -1.79 20.75 5.00
CA GLU A 111 -0.51 20.11 5.27
C GLU A 111 -0.73 18.61 5.46
N LEU A 112 0.01 17.80 4.69
CA LEU A 112 0.05 16.36 4.86
C LEU A 112 1.51 15.91 5.00
N TYR A 113 1.87 15.50 6.20
CA TYR A 113 3.20 14.98 6.54
C TYR A 113 3.10 13.51 6.97
N LEU A 114 3.55 12.62 6.08
CA LEU A 114 3.64 11.18 6.30
C LEU A 114 5.08 10.67 6.12
N ASP A 115 6.05 11.57 6.14
CA ASP A 115 7.46 11.28 5.89
C ASP A 115 8.12 10.44 6.99
N HIS A 116 9.24 9.78 6.67
CA HIS A 116 9.98 8.92 7.62
C HIS A 116 9.12 7.82 8.25
N ASN A 117 8.37 7.10 7.41
CA ASN A 117 7.57 5.94 7.82
C ASN A 117 7.92 4.72 6.94
N LEU A 118 7.16 3.64 7.10
CA LEU A 118 7.30 2.39 6.34
C LEU A 118 6.11 2.17 5.40
N LEU A 119 5.47 3.25 4.93
CA LEU A 119 4.31 3.19 4.05
C LEU A 119 4.70 2.64 2.67
N PHE A 120 3.86 1.77 2.12
CA PHE A 120 4.10 1.10 0.83
C PHE A 120 2.84 1.10 -0.03
N GLY A 121 2.96 0.59 -1.25
CA GLY A 121 1.94 0.71 -2.29
C GLY A 121 2.05 2.03 -3.07
N THR A 122 1.00 2.39 -3.80
CA THR A 122 1.01 3.57 -4.69
C THR A 122 0.49 4.82 -4.00
N ILE A 123 0.87 5.99 -4.52
CA ILE A 123 0.26 7.27 -4.13
C ILE A 123 -1.18 7.29 -4.67
N PRO A 124 -2.22 7.44 -3.85
CA PRO A 124 -3.59 7.45 -4.34
C PRO A 124 -3.89 8.67 -5.21
N LYS A 125 -4.55 8.44 -6.35
CA LYS A 125 -4.97 9.50 -7.28
C LYS A 125 -5.86 10.57 -6.61
N LEU A 126 -6.67 10.15 -5.64
CA LEU A 126 -7.60 11.02 -4.93
C LEU A 126 -6.88 12.11 -4.10
N ILE A 127 -5.59 11.96 -3.79
CA ILE A 127 -4.82 13.07 -3.19
C ILE A 127 -4.85 14.32 -4.09
N GLY A 128 -4.95 14.17 -5.42
CA GLY A 128 -5.07 15.28 -6.37
C GLY A 128 -6.35 16.13 -6.26
N SER A 129 -7.33 15.73 -5.45
CA SER A 129 -8.53 16.54 -5.15
C SER A 129 -8.33 17.56 -4.02
N LEU A 130 -7.22 17.51 -3.28
CA LEU A 130 -6.95 18.39 -2.14
C LEU A 130 -6.52 19.79 -2.59
N LYS A 131 -7.48 20.63 -3.01
CA LYS A 131 -7.21 21.94 -3.61
C LYS A 131 -6.57 22.96 -2.66
N ASN A 132 -6.73 22.78 -1.36
CA ASN A 132 -6.16 23.63 -0.31
C ASN A 132 -4.76 23.19 0.14
N LEU A 133 -4.28 22.04 -0.33
CA LEU A 133 -3.01 21.46 0.11
C LEU A 133 -1.85 22.37 -0.31
N ARG A 134 -1.03 22.75 0.65
CA ARG A 134 0.17 23.60 0.52
C ARG A 134 1.45 22.79 0.64
N VAL A 135 1.44 21.78 1.50
CA VAL A 135 2.58 20.88 1.74
C VAL A 135 2.11 19.44 1.61
N LEU A 136 2.81 18.68 0.77
CA LEU A 136 2.67 17.24 0.64
C LEU A 136 4.06 16.62 0.80
N ASP A 137 4.32 16.03 1.98
CA ASP A 137 5.56 15.32 2.26
C ASP A 137 5.29 13.83 2.51
N LEU A 138 5.74 13.00 1.56
CA LEU A 138 5.69 11.54 1.61
C LEU A 138 7.10 10.94 1.53
N SER A 139 8.14 11.73 1.80
CA SER A 139 9.54 11.31 1.67
C SER A 139 9.92 10.22 2.66
N VAL A 140 11.00 9.48 2.35
CA VAL A 140 11.55 8.42 3.22
C VAL A 140 10.47 7.40 3.61
N ASN A 141 9.91 6.75 2.59
CA ASN A 141 8.93 5.67 2.71
C ASN A 141 9.31 4.54 1.73
N ARG A 142 8.41 3.56 1.56
CA ARG A 142 8.56 2.43 0.63
C ARG A 142 7.51 2.48 -0.50
N LEU A 143 7.06 3.67 -0.89
CA LEU A 143 6.04 3.87 -1.91
C LEU A 143 6.56 3.43 -3.28
N THR A 144 5.70 2.85 -4.11
CA THR A 144 6.01 2.31 -5.44
C THR A 144 5.00 2.78 -6.49
N GLY A 145 5.23 2.41 -7.74
CA GLY A 145 4.36 2.80 -8.85
C GLY A 145 4.56 4.25 -9.33
N PRO A 146 3.74 4.69 -10.30
CA PRO A 146 3.90 6.01 -10.90
C PRO A 146 3.42 7.14 -9.98
N ILE A 147 4.01 8.32 -10.16
CA ILE A 147 3.45 9.57 -9.62
C ILE A 147 2.12 9.83 -10.37
N PRO A 148 0.97 9.96 -9.67
CA PRO A 148 -0.31 10.22 -10.32
C PRO A 148 -0.34 11.56 -11.04
N SER A 149 -0.82 11.61 -12.29
CA SER A 149 -0.99 12.86 -13.03
C SER A 149 -2.06 13.77 -12.41
N GLU A 150 -2.99 13.18 -11.65
CA GLU A 150 -4.03 13.87 -10.89
C GLU A 150 -3.43 14.84 -9.84
N LEU A 151 -2.19 14.64 -9.40
CA LEU A 151 -1.49 15.58 -8.52
C LEU A 151 -1.30 16.97 -9.15
N GLY A 152 -1.33 17.08 -10.48
CA GLY A 152 -1.39 18.38 -11.17
C GLY A 152 -2.65 19.20 -10.85
N GLY A 153 -3.62 18.62 -10.14
CA GLY A 153 -4.80 19.30 -9.63
C GLY A 153 -4.60 20.06 -8.31
N LEU A 154 -3.44 19.95 -7.64
CA LEU A 154 -3.17 20.58 -6.34
C LEU A 154 -2.88 22.08 -6.45
N SER A 155 -3.90 22.88 -6.78
CA SER A 155 -3.73 24.30 -7.15
C SER A 155 -3.01 25.19 -6.12
N SER A 156 -3.07 24.86 -4.83
CA SER A 156 -2.44 25.65 -3.76
C SER A 156 -1.07 25.13 -3.31
N VAL A 157 -0.58 24.04 -3.90
CA VAL A 157 0.61 23.35 -3.38
C VAL A 157 1.87 24.17 -3.63
N SER A 158 2.70 24.24 -2.61
CA SER A 158 3.97 24.96 -2.61
C SER A 158 5.17 24.02 -2.42
N ILE A 159 4.98 22.92 -1.69
CA ILE A 159 6.02 21.94 -1.41
C ILE A 159 5.47 20.55 -1.74
N VAL A 160 6.18 19.84 -2.63
CA VAL A 160 5.96 18.43 -2.91
C VAL A 160 7.28 17.69 -2.70
N ASN A 161 7.31 16.80 -1.71
CA ASN A 161 8.48 16.03 -1.36
C ASN A 161 8.20 14.53 -1.37
N PHE A 162 8.82 13.83 -2.32
CA PHE A 162 8.71 12.38 -2.50
C PHE A 162 10.08 11.68 -2.46
N HIS A 163 11.11 12.34 -1.94
CA HIS A 163 12.46 11.79 -1.99
C HIS A 163 12.58 10.45 -1.24
N SER A 164 13.57 9.63 -1.61
CA SER A 164 13.86 8.34 -0.96
C SER A 164 12.64 7.41 -0.89
N ASN A 165 12.11 7.06 -2.05
CA ASN A 165 11.03 6.08 -2.23
C ASN A 165 11.37 5.11 -3.38
N GLY A 166 10.45 4.23 -3.73
CA GLY A 166 10.54 3.31 -4.86
C GLY A 166 9.70 3.71 -6.08
N LEU A 167 9.38 4.99 -6.26
CA LEU A 167 8.47 5.47 -7.32
C LEU A 167 9.06 5.19 -8.71
N THR A 168 8.22 4.76 -9.65
CA THR A 168 8.59 4.36 -11.01
C THR A 168 7.85 5.20 -12.05
N GLY A 169 8.04 4.89 -13.35
CA GLY A 169 7.37 5.62 -14.43
C GLY A 169 7.97 7.00 -14.68
N ASN A 170 7.24 7.84 -15.41
CA ASN A 170 7.69 9.16 -15.83
C ASN A 170 7.24 10.24 -14.84
N ILE A 171 7.95 11.37 -14.81
CA ILE A 171 7.47 12.58 -14.14
C ILE A 171 6.25 13.11 -14.92
N PRO A 172 5.05 13.22 -14.31
CA PRO A 172 3.86 13.71 -15.00
C PRO A 172 4.02 15.17 -15.44
N SER A 173 3.69 15.45 -16.70
CA SER A 173 3.77 16.82 -17.24
C SER A 173 2.77 17.78 -16.58
N GLU A 174 1.72 17.23 -15.98
CA GLU A 174 0.66 17.91 -15.25
C GLU A 174 1.17 18.60 -13.99
N LEU A 175 2.30 18.19 -13.42
CA LEU A 175 2.97 18.94 -12.34
C LEU A 175 3.34 20.36 -12.78
N GLY A 176 3.46 20.60 -14.08
CA GLY A 176 3.59 21.94 -14.67
C GLY A 176 2.43 22.89 -14.41
N LYS A 177 1.25 22.38 -14.07
CA LYS A 177 0.05 23.18 -13.76
C LYS A 177 0.11 23.81 -12.36
N LEU A 178 1.05 23.38 -11.52
CA LEU A 178 1.18 23.81 -10.12
C LEU A 178 1.87 25.18 -10.06
N GLN A 179 1.10 26.25 -10.22
CA GLN A 179 1.61 27.63 -10.30
C GLN A 179 2.25 28.15 -8.99
N ASN A 180 1.89 27.55 -7.86
CA ASN A 180 2.39 27.92 -6.54
C ASN A 180 3.58 27.07 -6.07
N LEU A 181 4.01 26.08 -6.88
CA LEU A 181 5.07 25.15 -6.49
C LEU A 181 6.42 25.88 -6.37
N VAL A 182 7.02 25.79 -5.19
CA VAL A 182 8.32 26.38 -4.84
C VAL A 182 9.38 25.30 -4.68
N GLU A 183 9.00 24.16 -4.11
CA GLU A 183 9.89 23.03 -3.85
C GLU A 183 9.34 21.72 -4.43
N LEU A 184 10.16 21.04 -5.24
CA LEU A 184 9.87 19.73 -5.81
C LEU A 184 11.05 18.76 -5.62
N ARG A 185 10.92 17.83 -4.67
CA ARG A 185 11.96 16.83 -4.41
C ARG A 185 11.51 15.44 -4.84
N LEU A 186 12.18 14.91 -5.85
CA LEU A 186 11.92 13.59 -6.45
C LEU A 186 13.15 12.68 -6.38
N ASP A 187 14.19 13.11 -5.65
CA ASP A 187 15.47 12.41 -5.62
C ASP A 187 15.38 11.01 -4.99
N ARG A 188 16.33 10.14 -5.35
CA ARG A 188 16.43 8.76 -4.82
C ARG A 188 15.15 7.95 -5.02
N ASN A 189 14.67 7.92 -6.26
CA ASN A 189 13.56 7.08 -6.72
C ASN A 189 13.99 6.22 -7.93
N ARG A 190 13.04 5.58 -8.60
CA ARG A 190 13.26 4.78 -9.82
C ARG A 190 12.57 5.41 -11.05
N LEU A 191 12.46 6.74 -11.07
CA LEU A 191 11.80 7.49 -12.14
C LEU A 191 12.60 7.39 -13.44
N LYS A 192 11.89 7.31 -14.57
CA LYS A 192 12.41 7.14 -15.93
C LYS A 192 11.88 8.24 -16.86
N GLY A 193 12.35 8.22 -18.10
CA GLY A 193 11.97 9.20 -19.12
C GLY A 193 12.68 10.54 -18.95
N SER A 194 12.24 11.54 -19.69
CA SER A 194 12.79 12.89 -19.62
C SER A 194 12.09 13.75 -18.56
N ILE A 195 12.78 14.78 -18.08
CA ILE A 195 12.17 15.82 -17.27
C ILE A 195 11.20 16.60 -18.18
N PRO A 196 9.89 16.63 -17.88
CA PRO A 196 8.92 17.32 -18.73
C PRO A 196 9.15 18.83 -18.61
N GLY A 197 9.57 19.45 -19.70
CA GLY A 197 9.90 20.87 -19.75
C GLY A 197 10.33 21.21 -21.17
N SER A 198 9.37 21.26 -22.09
CA SER A 198 9.71 21.64 -23.46
C SER A 198 9.89 23.16 -23.53
N ASN A 199 11.04 23.59 -24.05
CA ASN A 199 11.25 24.98 -24.47
C ASN A 199 10.78 25.20 -25.92
N THR A 200 10.19 24.19 -26.58
CA THR A 200 9.75 24.32 -27.97
C THR A 200 8.30 24.79 -28.01
N ALA A 201 8.13 26.09 -28.23
CA ALA A 201 7.07 26.56 -29.12
C ALA A 201 7.35 26.04 -30.55
N SER A 202 7.39 24.72 -30.75
CA SER A 202 7.30 24.14 -32.09
C SER A 202 5.81 24.05 -32.38
N PHE A 203 5.26 25.18 -32.81
CA PHE A 203 4.03 25.21 -33.58
C PHE A 203 4.21 24.28 -34.79
N SER A 204 3.64 23.09 -34.71
CA SER A 204 3.20 22.38 -35.92
C SER A 204 1.81 22.93 -36.24
N PRO A 205 1.59 23.68 -37.34
CA PRO A 205 0.31 24.27 -37.67
C PRO A 205 -0.64 23.23 -38.29
N ALA A 206 -0.85 22.10 -37.59
CA ALA A 206 -1.68 21.00 -38.09
C ALA A 206 -2.54 20.30 -37.02
N SER A 207 -2.71 20.88 -35.83
CA SER A 207 -3.73 20.38 -34.88
C SER A 207 -4.59 21.53 -34.37
N ASN A 208 -5.69 21.78 -35.09
CA ASN A 208 -6.84 22.47 -34.52
C ASN A 208 -7.40 21.63 -33.37
N ILE A 209 -7.10 22.01 -32.13
CA ILE A 209 -7.95 21.88 -30.94
C ILE A 209 -7.33 22.81 -29.89
N GLY A 210 -8.11 23.80 -29.44
CA GLY A 210 -7.68 24.81 -28.49
C GLY A 210 -7.30 24.21 -27.14
N SER A 211 -6.04 24.28 -26.79
CA SER A 211 -5.56 24.43 -25.42
C SER A 211 -4.08 24.83 -25.49
N THR A 212 -3.74 26.01 -25.01
CA THR A 212 -2.36 26.43 -24.80
C THR A 212 -1.69 25.45 -23.84
N ALA A 213 -0.93 24.51 -24.39
CA ALA A 213 -0.38 23.36 -23.68
C ALA A 213 0.70 23.79 -22.68
N HIS A 214 0.30 24.13 -21.45
CA HIS A 214 1.16 24.18 -20.27
C HIS A 214 1.60 22.76 -19.89
N ASN A 215 2.40 22.12 -20.74
CA ASN A 215 2.85 20.75 -20.53
C ASN A 215 4.32 20.76 -20.07
N GLY A 216 4.55 20.46 -18.78
CA GLY A 216 5.88 20.36 -18.17
C GLY A 216 6.20 21.47 -17.18
N LEU A 217 7.35 21.37 -16.50
CA LEU A 217 7.74 22.19 -15.33
C LEU A 217 8.20 23.62 -15.69
N CYS A 218 8.55 23.89 -16.95
CA CYS A 218 9.06 25.20 -17.38
C CYS A 218 8.11 26.41 -17.20
N PRO A 219 6.77 26.27 -17.28
CA PRO A 219 5.83 27.35 -16.95
C PRO A 219 5.77 27.68 -15.45
N SER A 220 6.36 26.87 -14.57
CA SER A 220 6.36 27.15 -13.13
C SER A 220 7.32 28.32 -12.82
N SER A 221 6.76 29.50 -12.61
CA SER A 221 7.52 30.73 -12.37
C SER A 221 8.10 30.84 -10.96
N ARG A 222 7.75 29.93 -10.05
CA ARG A 222 8.10 29.97 -8.64
C ARG A 222 8.95 28.81 -8.16
N LEU A 223 9.13 27.77 -8.98
CA LEU A 223 9.99 26.65 -8.62
C LEU A 223 11.40 27.19 -8.41
N TYR A 224 11.93 27.05 -7.19
CA TYR A 224 13.26 27.54 -6.82
C TYR A 224 14.13 26.41 -6.29
N VAL A 225 13.51 25.45 -5.61
CA VAL A 225 14.16 24.22 -5.14
C VAL A 225 13.60 23.06 -5.94
N ALA A 226 14.46 22.34 -6.66
CA ALA A 226 14.09 21.04 -7.17
C ALA A 226 15.28 20.09 -7.16
N ASP A 227 15.00 18.83 -6.86
CA ASP A 227 15.99 17.75 -6.84
C ASP A 227 15.43 16.53 -7.57
N PHE A 228 16.12 16.15 -8.65
CA PHE A 228 15.83 15.00 -9.50
C PHE A 228 16.91 13.93 -9.41
N SER A 229 17.87 14.08 -8.48
CA SER A 229 19.06 13.24 -8.43
C SER A 229 18.77 11.78 -8.09
N TYR A 230 19.72 10.90 -8.43
CA TYR A 230 19.66 9.48 -8.10
C TYR A 230 18.43 8.73 -8.64
N ASN A 231 17.95 9.08 -9.85
CA ASN A 231 16.90 8.36 -10.57
C ASN A 231 17.48 7.64 -11.82
N PHE A 232 16.64 7.30 -12.80
CA PHE A 232 16.99 6.75 -14.12
C PHE A 232 16.50 7.68 -15.25
N LEU A 233 16.52 8.99 -15.00
CA LEU A 233 16.07 9.99 -15.98
C LEU A 233 17.05 10.07 -17.16
N VAL A 234 16.50 10.28 -18.36
CA VAL A 234 17.24 10.31 -19.63
C VAL A 234 16.93 11.59 -20.41
N GLY A 235 17.62 11.81 -21.52
CA GLY A 235 17.42 12.98 -22.38
C GLY A 235 18.27 14.17 -21.93
N LYS A 236 17.75 15.39 -22.14
CA LYS A 236 18.44 16.65 -21.82
C LYS A 236 17.71 17.37 -20.70
N ILE A 237 18.46 18.07 -19.85
CA ILE A 237 17.88 18.97 -18.85
C ILE A 237 17.22 20.17 -19.57
N PRO A 238 15.92 20.46 -19.32
CA PRO A 238 15.26 21.65 -19.84
C PRO A 238 16.04 22.93 -19.52
N SER A 239 16.26 23.81 -20.50
CA SER A 239 17.02 25.05 -20.28
C SER A 239 16.43 25.93 -19.18
N CYS A 240 15.10 25.94 -19.05
CA CYS A 240 14.39 26.64 -17.99
C CYS A 240 14.78 26.18 -16.57
N LEU A 241 15.31 24.96 -16.39
CA LEU A 241 15.69 24.39 -15.10
C LEU A 241 17.21 24.44 -14.83
N LYS A 242 18.01 24.98 -15.75
CA LYS A 242 19.49 25.01 -15.62
C LYS A 242 20.01 25.95 -14.51
N TYR A 243 19.15 26.81 -13.96
CA TYR A 243 19.48 27.64 -12.80
C TYR A 243 19.63 26.79 -11.51
N LEU A 244 19.08 25.57 -11.48
CA LEU A 244 19.19 24.67 -10.35
C LEU A 244 20.63 24.14 -10.19
N PRO A 245 21.06 23.80 -8.97
CA PRO A 245 22.36 23.21 -8.72
C PRO A 245 22.60 21.94 -9.56
N ARG A 246 23.83 21.72 -10.03
CA ARG A 246 24.17 20.50 -10.80
C ARG A 246 23.95 19.21 -9.99
N SER A 247 24.09 19.30 -8.67
CA SER A 247 23.81 18.18 -7.75
C SER A 247 22.35 17.72 -7.83
N SER A 248 21.40 18.60 -8.18
CA SER A 248 19.99 18.26 -8.38
C SER A 248 19.73 17.30 -9.55
N PHE A 249 20.73 17.03 -10.39
CA PHE A 249 20.60 16.16 -11.56
C PHE A 249 21.58 14.98 -11.54
N GLN A 250 22.43 14.86 -10.50
CA GLN A 250 23.45 13.82 -10.41
C GLN A 250 22.86 12.41 -10.30
N GLY A 251 23.62 11.37 -10.65
CA GLY A 251 23.19 9.99 -10.48
C GLY A 251 21.98 9.57 -11.33
N ASN A 252 21.76 10.23 -12.47
CA ASN A 252 20.78 9.87 -13.48
C ASN A 252 21.47 9.22 -14.70
N CYS A 253 20.74 9.11 -15.81
CA CYS A 253 21.18 8.59 -17.09
C CYS A 253 21.21 9.69 -18.16
N PHE A 254 21.50 10.93 -17.77
CA PHE A 254 21.66 12.02 -18.72
C PHE A 254 22.94 11.83 -19.54
N GLN A 255 22.85 12.18 -20.83
CA GLN A 255 23.98 12.14 -21.76
C GLN A 255 24.58 13.54 -22.01
N ASP A 256 24.15 14.55 -21.25
CA ASP A 256 24.63 15.92 -21.43
C ASP A 256 25.95 16.18 -20.67
N GLU A 257 26.83 16.99 -21.27
CA GLU A 257 28.11 17.40 -20.67
C GLU A 257 27.95 18.24 -19.39
N TYR A 258 26.73 18.67 -19.08
CA TYR A 258 26.43 19.56 -17.96
C TYR A 258 26.24 18.81 -16.64
N SER A 259 25.88 17.53 -16.71
CA SER A 259 25.55 16.71 -15.55
C SER A 259 26.80 16.05 -14.94
N VAL A 260 27.16 16.47 -13.74
CA VAL A 260 28.30 15.89 -13.00
C VAL A 260 27.88 14.53 -12.43
N GLN A 261 28.76 13.53 -12.50
CA GLN A 261 28.60 12.20 -11.87
C GLN A 261 27.28 11.47 -12.20
N GLN A 262 27.11 11.10 -13.47
CA GLN A 262 25.98 10.28 -13.92
C GLN A 262 26.23 8.78 -13.70
N ARG A 263 25.16 7.98 -13.71
CA ARG A 263 25.27 6.53 -13.62
C ARG A 263 26.03 5.99 -14.84
N PRO A 264 26.83 4.92 -14.65
CA PRO A 264 27.45 4.21 -15.76
C PRO A 264 26.44 3.77 -16.82
N LEU A 265 26.81 3.88 -18.09
CA LEU A 265 25.93 3.57 -19.23
C LEU A 265 25.34 2.15 -19.14
N GLN A 266 26.09 1.17 -18.59
CA GLN A 266 25.60 -0.21 -18.44
C GLN A 266 24.34 -0.30 -17.56
N ILE A 267 24.24 0.52 -16.51
CA ILE A 267 23.09 0.56 -15.60
C ILE A 267 21.90 1.28 -16.26
N CYS A 268 22.19 2.21 -17.17
CA CYS A 268 21.18 2.96 -17.91
C CYS A 268 20.54 2.16 -19.05
N THR A 269 21.25 1.17 -19.61
CA THR A 269 20.78 0.35 -20.75
C THR A 269 20.12 -0.97 -20.36
N SER A 270 20.17 -1.39 -19.10
CA SER A 270 19.62 -2.68 -18.64
C SER A 270 18.08 -2.76 -18.69
N GLY A 271 17.40 -1.71 -19.18
CA GLY A 271 15.95 -1.67 -19.44
C GLY A 271 15.55 -1.81 -20.91
N SER A 272 16.50 -1.97 -21.85
CA SER A 272 16.23 -2.19 -23.27
C SER A 272 16.90 -3.47 -23.75
N THR A 273 16.12 -4.53 -23.93
CA THR A 273 16.57 -5.77 -24.57
C THR A 273 16.96 -5.51 -26.02
N GLY A 274 18.23 -5.78 -26.36
CA GLY A 274 18.77 -5.80 -27.71
C GLY A 274 20.27 -6.08 -27.68
N GLN A 275 20.65 -7.33 -27.98
CA GLN A 275 22.01 -7.86 -27.98
C GLN A 275 22.95 -7.09 -28.92
N GLN A 276 24.19 -6.83 -28.48
CA GLN A 276 25.42 -7.36 -29.09
C GLN A 276 26.64 -6.82 -28.33
N GLY A 277 27.47 -7.74 -27.85
CA GLY A 277 28.64 -7.42 -27.03
C GLY A 277 29.84 -6.96 -27.84
N VAL A 278 30.79 -6.32 -27.16
CA VAL A 278 32.22 -6.45 -27.43
C VAL A 278 32.97 -6.41 -26.09
N ILE A 279 33.69 -7.48 -25.83
CA ILE A 279 34.65 -7.66 -24.74
C ILE A 279 35.91 -6.87 -25.09
N TYR A 280 36.41 -6.03 -24.18
CA TYR A 280 37.84 -5.74 -24.07
C TYR A 280 38.22 -5.67 -22.60
N GLY A 281 39.07 -6.60 -22.18
CA GLY A 281 39.64 -6.63 -20.86
C GLY A 281 40.79 -5.64 -20.71
N SER A 282 41.05 -5.22 -19.47
CA SER A 282 42.38 -4.83 -19.04
C SER A 282 42.54 -5.10 -17.54
N LYS A 283 43.71 -5.64 -17.18
CA LYS A 283 44.14 -6.13 -15.85
C LYS A 283 44.78 -5.00 -15.02
N HIS A 284 44.43 -4.98 -13.72
CA HIS A 284 45.22 -4.76 -12.46
C HIS A 284 46.29 -3.64 -12.35
N PRO A 285 46.82 -3.31 -11.12
CA PRO A 285 46.57 -3.81 -9.74
C PRO A 285 46.16 -2.64 -8.80
N GLY A 286 45.84 -2.71 -7.50
CA GLY A 286 46.01 -3.65 -6.39
C GLY A 286 46.43 -2.83 -5.17
N HIS A 287 45.63 -2.78 -4.09
CA HIS A 287 46.05 -2.25 -2.78
C HIS A 287 45.43 -3.05 -1.63
N LYS A 288 46.21 -3.13 -0.55
CA LYS A 288 46.25 -4.18 0.48
C LYS A 288 45.16 -4.05 1.53
N HIS A 289 44.75 -5.22 2.05
CA HIS A 289 44.08 -5.37 3.35
C HIS A 289 45.06 -5.06 4.49
N GLU A 290 44.66 -4.22 5.44
CA GLU A 290 45.21 -4.22 6.79
C GLU A 290 44.20 -4.85 7.76
N LYS A 291 44.72 -5.77 8.58
CA LYS A 291 44.05 -6.52 9.63
C LYS A 291 44.16 -5.69 10.91
N MET A 292 43.05 -5.40 11.58
CA MET A 292 43.04 -4.70 12.87
C MET A 292 42.60 -5.69 13.96
N GLU A 293 43.48 -5.94 14.93
CA GLU A 293 43.24 -6.81 16.08
C GLU A 293 42.19 -6.19 17.03
N GLN A 294 41.22 -7.00 17.48
CA GLN A 294 40.20 -6.59 18.45
C GLN A 294 40.72 -6.79 19.89
N PRO A 295 40.39 -5.89 20.85
CA PRO A 295 40.88 -6.03 22.22
C PRO A 295 39.87 -6.78 23.12
N ILE A 296 40.42 -7.48 24.11
CA ILE A 296 39.81 -8.51 24.97
C ILE A 296 38.64 -8.02 25.88
N TRP A 297 38.26 -6.74 25.83
CA TRP A 297 37.14 -6.20 26.62
C TRP A 297 35.75 -6.58 26.08
N LEU A 298 35.64 -7.02 24.82
CA LEU A 298 34.35 -7.42 24.23
C LEU A 298 33.75 -8.68 24.88
N LEU A 299 34.61 -9.62 25.33
CA LEU A 299 34.17 -10.86 25.99
C LEU A 299 33.65 -10.65 27.41
N ALA A 300 34.10 -9.60 28.10
CA ALA A 300 33.65 -9.30 29.47
C ALA A 300 32.25 -8.64 29.49
N LEU A 301 31.91 -7.89 28.45
CA LEU A 301 30.62 -7.22 28.33
C LEU A 301 29.49 -8.22 28.03
N GLU A 302 29.78 -9.25 27.23
CA GLU A 302 28.82 -10.27 26.80
C GLU A 302 28.34 -11.16 27.97
N ILE A 303 29.25 -11.49 28.89
CA ILE A 303 28.94 -12.29 30.10
C ILE A 303 28.04 -11.50 31.05
N ALA A 304 28.30 -10.20 31.23
CA ALA A 304 27.48 -9.34 32.10
C ALA A 304 26.04 -9.18 31.58
N THR A 305 25.88 -9.06 30.25
CA THR A 305 24.54 -8.99 29.63
C THR A 305 23.78 -10.30 29.71
N GLY A 306 24.47 -11.44 29.63
CA GLY A 306 23.85 -12.76 29.76
C GLY A 306 23.25 -13.00 31.14
N VAL A 307 23.96 -12.60 32.21
CA VAL A 307 23.48 -12.78 33.60
C VAL A 307 22.24 -11.92 33.88
N LEU A 308 22.17 -10.69 33.35
CA LEU A 308 21.00 -9.82 33.51
C LEU A 308 19.75 -10.35 32.79
N LEU A 309 19.91 -10.94 31.60
CA LEU A 309 18.81 -11.54 30.85
C LEU A 309 18.21 -12.76 31.56
N VAL A 310 19.05 -13.61 32.16
CA VAL A 310 18.59 -14.80 32.90
C VAL A 310 17.76 -14.39 34.12
N VAL A 311 18.16 -13.33 34.84
CA VAL A 311 17.39 -12.82 35.99
C VAL A 311 16.03 -12.27 35.54
N PHE A 312 15.98 -11.52 34.43
CA PHE A 312 14.72 -11.00 33.88
C PHE A 312 13.74 -12.11 33.47
N VAL A 313 14.25 -13.17 32.83
CA VAL A 313 13.42 -14.32 32.40
C VAL A 313 12.85 -15.06 33.61
N ILE A 314 13.65 -15.28 34.65
CA ILE A 314 13.17 -15.93 35.89
C ILE A 314 12.09 -15.08 36.56
N THR A 315 12.26 -13.75 36.64
CA THR A 315 11.22 -12.88 37.19
C THR A 315 9.93 -12.91 36.37
N GLY A 316 10.02 -12.96 35.03
CA GLY A 316 8.88 -13.06 34.13
C GLY A 316 8.06 -14.33 34.32
N ILE A 317 8.73 -15.48 34.50
CA ILE A 317 8.09 -16.78 34.73
C ILE A 317 7.36 -16.80 36.09
N VAL A 318 7.96 -16.20 37.12
CA VAL A 318 7.34 -16.09 38.45
C VAL A 318 6.10 -15.17 38.41
N THR A 319 6.11 -14.10 37.60
CA THR A 319 4.92 -13.24 37.43
C THR A 319 3.83 -13.90 36.57
N ALA A 320 4.20 -14.63 35.50
CA ALA A 320 3.24 -15.31 34.62
C ALA A 320 2.51 -16.46 35.34
N SER A 321 3.21 -17.20 36.20
CA SER A 321 2.61 -18.29 36.99
C SER A 321 1.61 -17.80 38.05
N ARG A 322 1.65 -16.52 38.44
CA ARG A 322 0.67 -15.92 39.36
C ARG A 322 -0.60 -15.42 38.65
N SER A 323 -0.54 -15.11 37.35
CA SER A 323 -1.66 -14.53 36.59
C SER A 323 -2.64 -15.57 36.01
N CYS A 324 -2.29 -16.85 35.96
CA CYS A 324 -3.14 -17.92 35.41
C CYS A 324 -4.22 -18.47 36.36
N LYS A 325 -4.63 -17.74 37.41
CA LYS A 325 -5.73 -18.14 38.32
C LYS A 325 -6.96 -17.22 38.29
N LEU A 326 -7.36 -16.73 37.12
CA LEU A 326 -8.66 -16.08 36.93
C LEU A 326 -9.43 -16.75 35.78
N LYS A 327 -10.51 -17.46 36.13
CA LYS A 327 -11.47 -18.10 35.20
C LYS A 327 -12.27 -17.04 34.43
N PRO A 328 -12.64 -17.28 33.15
CA PRO A 328 -13.71 -16.54 32.50
C PRO A 328 -15.02 -17.36 32.50
N SER A 329 -16.14 -16.68 32.72
CA SER A 329 -17.47 -17.18 32.43
C SER A 329 -18.34 -16.03 31.95
N ILE A 330 -18.90 -16.14 30.73
CA ILE A 330 -20.33 -16.11 30.39
C ILE A 330 -20.53 -15.89 28.88
N ARG A 331 -21.64 -16.45 28.39
CA ARG A 331 -22.07 -16.76 27.03
C ARG A 331 -23.19 -15.81 26.54
N ILE A 332 -23.25 -15.62 25.21
CA ILE A 332 -24.42 -15.50 24.30
C ILE A 332 -25.31 -14.24 24.36
N SER A 333 -25.48 -13.56 23.21
CA SER A 333 -26.75 -13.62 22.43
C SER A 333 -26.64 -13.09 21.01
N SER A 334 -27.08 -13.96 20.09
CA SER A 334 -27.37 -13.75 18.68
C SER A 334 -28.57 -12.83 18.44
N TRP A 335 -28.46 -11.92 17.47
CA TRP A 335 -29.62 -11.35 16.77
C TRP A 335 -29.37 -11.37 15.26
N ASN A 336 -30.38 -11.80 14.51
CA ASN A 336 -30.31 -12.24 13.13
C ASN A 336 -31.14 -11.33 12.21
N ARG A 337 -30.79 -11.36 10.91
CA ARG A 337 -31.48 -10.82 9.70
C ARG A 337 -31.22 -9.34 9.32
N SER A 338 -31.02 -8.98 8.05
CA SER A 338 -31.28 -9.69 6.78
C SER A 338 -30.37 -9.24 5.62
N LYS A 339 -30.04 -10.21 4.77
CA LYS A 339 -29.49 -10.10 3.41
C LYS A 339 -30.23 -9.08 2.53
N SER A 340 -29.48 -8.26 1.81
CA SER A 340 -29.66 -8.01 0.38
C SER A 340 -28.49 -7.15 -0.10
N TRP A 341 -27.62 -7.71 -0.92
CA TRP A 341 -26.83 -6.99 -1.95
C TRP A 341 -26.35 -8.04 -2.95
N SER A 342 -27.23 -8.34 -3.90
CA SER A 342 -26.88 -8.99 -5.15
C SER A 342 -26.26 -7.97 -6.11
N ASP A 343 -25.08 -8.33 -6.61
CA ASP A 343 -24.66 -8.16 -8.00
C ASP A 343 -24.56 -6.75 -8.58
N GLU A 344 -23.40 -6.10 -8.42
CA GLU A 344 -22.69 -5.46 -9.55
C GLU A 344 -21.28 -4.97 -9.15
N ILE A 345 -20.29 -5.88 -9.12
CA ILE A 345 -18.90 -5.51 -9.39
C ILE A 345 -18.37 -6.51 -10.41
N THR A 346 -18.81 -6.32 -11.64
CA THR A 346 -18.26 -7.00 -12.81
C THR A 346 -16.97 -6.29 -13.19
N VAL A 347 -15.88 -6.60 -12.49
CA VAL A 347 -14.53 -6.29 -13.00
C VAL A 347 -14.05 -7.55 -13.71
N LEU A 348 -14.36 -7.61 -15.02
CA LEU A 348 -13.77 -8.57 -15.93
C LEU A 348 -12.25 -8.32 -15.98
N ILE A 349 -11.50 -9.16 -15.27
CA ILE A 349 -10.09 -9.41 -15.57
C ILE A 349 -10.03 -10.80 -16.18
N ASP A 350 -9.37 -10.89 -17.33
CA ASP A 350 -9.20 -12.01 -18.25
C ASP A 350 -9.50 -13.42 -17.67
N SER A 351 -10.58 -14.02 -18.19
CA SER A 351 -11.23 -15.25 -17.72
C SER A 351 -10.59 -16.53 -18.28
N ASP A 352 -9.68 -16.43 -19.26
CA ASP A 352 -9.24 -17.61 -20.02
C ASP A 352 -8.37 -18.60 -19.22
N MET A 353 -7.73 -18.18 -18.12
CA MET A 353 -6.93 -19.07 -17.25
C MET A 353 -7.69 -19.60 -16.03
N LEU A 354 -8.74 -18.91 -15.56
CA LEU A 354 -9.62 -19.45 -14.52
C LEU A 354 -10.49 -20.60 -15.03
N LYS A 355 -10.67 -20.73 -16.35
CA LYS A 355 -11.38 -21.87 -16.98
C LYS A 355 -10.72 -23.22 -16.70
N SER A 356 -9.41 -23.26 -16.48
CA SER A 356 -8.67 -24.51 -16.20
C SER A 356 -8.52 -24.83 -14.71
N LEU A 357 -8.81 -23.88 -13.80
CA LEU A 357 -8.66 -24.07 -12.36
C LEU A 357 -10.01 -24.41 -11.73
N PRO A 358 -10.15 -25.55 -11.02
CA PRO A 358 -11.44 -25.96 -10.48
C PRO A 358 -11.87 -25.04 -9.33
N LYS A 359 -13.12 -24.59 -9.40
CA LYS A 359 -13.84 -23.99 -8.28
C LYS A 359 -14.44 -25.13 -7.45
N LEU A 360 -13.92 -25.33 -6.25
CA LEU A 360 -14.32 -26.39 -5.34
C LEU A 360 -15.43 -25.89 -4.40
N SER A 361 -16.42 -26.72 -4.15
CA SER A 361 -17.49 -26.41 -3.20
C SER A 361 -17.02 -26.55 -1.77
N ARG A 362 -17.64 -25.82 -0.84
CA ARG A 362 -17.35 -25.97 0.59
C ARG A 362 -17.61 -27.40 1.05
N GLN A 363 -18.69 -28.02 0.57
CA GLN A 363 -19.07 -29.37 0.98
C GLN A 363 -18.06 -30.44 0.52
N GLU A 364 -17.48 -30.30 -0.68
CA GLU A 364 -16.39 -31.17 -1.12
C GLU A 364 -15.16 -31.05 -0.21
N LEU A 365 -14.82 -29.82 0.19
CA LEU A 365 -13.69 -29.56 1.09
C LEU A 365 -13.98 -30.01 2.53
N GLU A 366 -15.22 -29.93 2.98
CA GLU A 366 -15.67 -30.41 4.28
C GLU A 366 -15.52 -31.92 4.39
N VAL A 367 -15.96 -32.66 3.37
CA VAL A 367 -15.75 -34.11 3.27
C VAL A 367 -14.25 -34.44 3.20
N ALA A 368 -13.49 -33.70 2.40
CA ALA A 368 -12.05 -33.93 2.26
C ALA A 368 -11.27 -33.66 3.56
N CYS A 369 -11.69 -32.68 4.35
CA CYS A 369 -11.01 -32.25 5.58
C CYS A 369 -11.66 -32.81 6.86
N GLU A 370 -12.44 -33.89 6.74
CA GLU A 370 -13.12 -34.55 7.87
C GLU A 370 -13.90 -33.55 8.74
N ASP A 371 -14.84 -32.85 8.11
CA ASP A 371 -15.65 -31.78 8.74
C ASP A 371 -14.82 -30.61 9.28
N PHE A 372 -13.72 -30.28 8.59
CA PHE A 372 -12.76 -29.25 8.99
C PHE A 372 -12.17 -29.47 10.40
N SER A 373 -12.01 -30.73 10.81
CA SER A 373 -11.45 -31.08 12.12
C SER A 373 -9.92 -31.15 12.13
N ASN A 374 -9.31 -31.47 10.99
CA ASN A 374 -7.87 -31.70 10.86
C ASN A 374 -7.09 -30.41 10.61
N ILE A 375 -6.96 -29.58 11.65
CA ILE A 375 -6.24 -28.30 11.60
C ILE A 375 -4.73 -28.53 11.74
N ILE A 376 -3.96 -28.14 10.73
CA ILE A 376 -2.49 -28.21 10.72
C ILE A 376 -1.83 -26.85 10.98
N GLY A 377 -2.59 -25.75 10.89
CA GLY A 377 -2.10 -24.42 11.19
C GLY A 377 -3.25 -23.44 11.40
N SER A 378 -3.06 -22.44 12.26
CA SER A 378 -4.07 -21.42 12.53
C SER A 378 -3.41 -20.09 12.87
N THR A 379 -4.02 -19.01 12.38
CA THR A 379 -3.71 -17.61 12.68
C THR A 379 -5.03 -16.87 12.93
N PRO A 380 -5.01 -15.62 13.43
CA PRO A 380 -6.24 -14.84 13.58
C PRO A 380 -7.02 -14.62 12.27
N GLU A 381 -6.35 -14.70 11.11
CA GLU A 381 -6.93 -14.40 9.80
C GLU A 381 -7.14 -15.64 8.92
N THR A 382 -6.48 -16.77 9.24
CA THR A 382 -6.53 -17.99 8.43
C THR A 382 -6.49 -19.25 9.27
N VAL A 383 -7.15 -20.31 8.81
CA VAL A 383 -7.00 -21.67 9.33
C VAL A 383 -6.63 -22.59 8.17
N VAL A 384 -5.64 -23.44 8.40
CA VAL A 384 -5.15 -24.41 7.43
C VAL A 384 -5.55 -25.80 7.87
N TYR A 385 -6.28 -26.48 7.00
CA TYR A 385 -6.72 -27.85 7.19
C TYR A 385 -5.91 -28.79 6.30
N LYS A 386 -5.64 -29.99 6.80
CA LYS A 386 -5.20 -31.11 5.97
C LYS A 386 -6.42 -31.91 5.56
N GLY A 387 -6.47 -32.33 4.31
CA GLY A 387 -7.54 -33.18 3.81
C GLY A 387 -7.08 -34.10 2.69
N THR A 388 -7.97 -34.99 2.27
CA THR A 388 -7.76 -35.90 1.15
C THR A 388 -8.95 -35.81 0.20
N MET A 389 -8.71 -35.35 -1.04
CA MET A 389 -9.77 -35.26 -2.03
C MET A 389 -10.26 -36.67 -2.42
N LYS A 390 -11.56 -36.82 -2.70
CA LYS A 390 -12.14 -38.09 -3.16
C LYS A 390 -11.44 -38.53 -4.45
N ASP A 391 -10.76 -39.69 -4.40
CA ASP A 391 -9.93 -40.24 -5.49
C ASP A 391 -8.79 -39.31 -5.97
N GLY A 392 -8.32 -38.39 -5.11
CA GLY A 392 -7.34 -37.35 -5.44
C GLY A 392 -6.14 -37.26 -4.48
N PRO A 393 -5.27 -36.25 -4.66
CA PRO A 393 -4.10 -36.06 -3.80
C PRO A 393 -4.48 -35.61 -2.38
N GLU A 394 -3.56 -35.77 -1.43
CA GLU A 394 -3.63 -35.04 -0.16
C GLU A 394 -3.51 -33.54 -0.43
N VAL A 395 -4.32 -32.75 0.27
CA VAL A 395 -4.43 -31.31 0.09
C VAL A 395 -4.25 -30.56 1.40
N SER A 396 -3.75 -29.33 1.27
CA SER A 396 -3.84 -28.32 2.31
C SER A 396 -4.87 -27.26 1.88
N VAL A 397 -5.84 -27.01 2.75
CA VAL A 397 -6.93 -26.05 2.52
C VAL A 397 -6.74 -24.87 3.44
N ILE A 398 -6.42 -23.71 2.88
CA ILE A 398 -6.27 -22.47 3.63
C ILE A 398 -7.61 -21.72 3.57
N SER A 399 -8.34 -21.71 4.69
CA SER A 399 -9.56 -20.94 4.88
C SER A 399 -9.25 -19.55 5.40
N LEU A 400 -9.86 -18.52 4.81
CA LEU A 400 -9.79 -17.15 5.32
C LEU A 400 -10.88 -16.95 6.39
N CYS A 401 -10.50 -16.54 7.59
CA CYS A 401 -11.34 -16.51 8.79
C CYS A 401 -12.21 -15.26 8.94
N ALA A 402 -12.25 -14.37 7.95
CA ALA A 402 -13.09 -13.19 8.02
C ALA A 402 -14.58 -13.56 7.89
N PHE A 403 -15.39 -13.13 8.87
CA PHE A 403 -16.84 -13.29 8.85
C PHE A 403 -17.48 -12.42 7.77
N GLU A 404 -18.60 -12.87 7.19
CA GLU A 404 -19.34 -12.18 6.11
C GLU A 404 -19.59 -10.69 6.43
N GLY A 405 -19.94 -10.35 7.67
CA GLY A 405 -20.19 -8.97 8.10
C GLY A 405 -18.97 -8.03 8.13
N HIS A 406 -17.75 -8.59 8.07
CA HIS A 406 -16.49 -7.85 7.97
C HIS A 406 -15.83 -8.01 6.59
N TRP A 407 -16.45 -8.79 5.69
CA TRP A 407 -15.94 -8.99 4.34
C TRP A 407 -16.35 -7.81 3.45
N THR A 408 -15.37 -7.02 3.04
CA THR A 408 -15.59 -5.81 2.23
C THR A 408 -15.34 -6.11 0.75
N SER A 409 -15.78 -5.23 -0.14
CA SER A 409 -15.44 -5.30 -1.57
C SER A 409 -13.92 -5.32 -1.80
N HIS A 410 -13.13 -4.71 -0.92
CA HIS A 410 -11.66 -4.74 -0.99
C HIS A 410 -11.09 -6.11 -0.62
N HIS A 411 -11.60 -6.75 0.45
CA HIS A 411 -11.24 -8.12 0.81
C HIS A 411 -11.59 -9.10 -0.31
N GLU A 412 -12.74 -8.90 -0.95
CA GLU A 412 -13.17 -9.69 -2.10
C GLU A 412 -12.25 -9.53 -3.30
N LEU A 413 -11.85 -8.30 -3.63
CA LEU A 413 -10.90 -8.02 -4.72
C LEU A 413 -9.51 -8.59 -4.43
N PHE A 414 -9.03 -8.46 -3.19
CA PHE A 414 -7.75 -9.03 -2.76
C PHE A 414 -7.75 -10.55 -2.91
N TYR A 415 -8.82 -11.22 -2.45
CA TYR A 415 -8.97 -12.66 -2.60
C TYR A 415 -8.93 -13.09 -4.07
N GLN A 416 -9.67 -12.39 -4.94
CA GLN A 416 -9.71 -12.70 -6.37
C GLN A 416 -8.34 -12.52 -7.04
N ASN A 417 -7.65 -11.42 -6.77
CA ASN A 417 -6.30 -11.19 -7.29
C ASN A 417 -5.33 -12.28 -6.82
N LYS A 418 -5.43 -12.68 -5.55
CA LYS A 418 -4.60 -13.76 -5.00
C LYS A 418 -4.84 -15.09 -5.69
N VAL A 419 -6.09 -15.45 -6.00
CA VAL A 419 -6.40 -16.66 -6.79
C VAL A 419 -5.77 -16.58 -8.19
N ILE A 420 -5.87 -15.43 -8.86
CA ILE A 420 -5.31 -15.22 -10.19
C ILE A 420 -3.78 -15.33 -10.18
N ASP A 421 -3.13 -14.69 -9.23
CA ASP A 421 -1.66 -14.69 -9.14
C ASP A 421 -1.13 -16.08 -8.78
N LEU A 422 -1.80 -16.81 -7.89
CA LEU A 422 -1.45 -18.20 -7.57
C LEU A 422 -1.66 -19.13 -8.76
N ALA A 423 -2.70 -18.92 -9.57
CA ALA A 423 -2.93 -19.69 -10.78
C ALA A 423 -1.82 -19.48 -11.84
N ARG A 424 -1.14 -18.33 -11.82
CA ARG A 424 0.01 -18.03 -12.70
C ARG A 424 1.31 -18.67 -12.22
N LEU A 425 1.40 -19.01 -10.93
CA LEU A 425 2.59 -19.60 -10.34
C LEU A 425 2.62 -21.11 -10.62
N ASN A 426 3.32 -21.51 -11.68
CA ASN A 426 3.63 -22.91 -11.98
C ASN A 426 5.14 -23.11 -11.95
N HIS A 427 5.66 -23.60 -10.83
CA HIS A 427 7.08 -23.88 -10.65
C HIS A 427 7.26 -25.18 -9.86
N GLU A 428 8.22 -26.00 -10.25
CA GLU A 428 8.46 -27.34 -9.68
C GLU A 428 8.72 -27.33 -8.17
N ASN A 429 9.39 -26.28 -7.70
CA ASN A 429 9.72 -26.09 -6.28
C ASN A 429 8.63 -25.33 -5.49
N ILE A 430 7.44 -25.08 -6.03
CA ILE A 430 6.35 -24.41 -5.32
C ILE A 430 5.19 -25.40 -5.12
N ALA A 431 4.53 -25.34 -3.96
CA ALA A 431 3.32 -26.13 -3.71
C ALA A 431 2.28 -25.87 -4.81
N LYS A 432 1.86 -26.93 -5.50
CA LYS A 432 0.96 -26.81 -6.64
C LYS A 432 -0.38 -26.28 -6.18
N PHE A 433 -0.83 -25.18 -6.78
CA PHE A 433 -2.16 -24.64 -6.54
C PHE A 433 -3.19 -25.48 -7.29
N LEU A 434 -4.14 -26.06 -6.56
CA LEU A 434 -5.09 -27.04 -7.08
C LEU A 434 -6.47 -26.46 -7.34
N GLY A 435 -6.88 -25.43 -6.61
CA GLY A 435 -8.21 -24.85 -6.74
C GLY A 435 -8.54 -23.83 -5.66
N TYR A 436 -9.78 -23.34 -5.70
CA TYR A 436 -10.26 -22.35 -4.75
C TYR A 436 -11.75 -22.55 -4.46
N CYS A 437 -12.19 -22.10 -3.27
CA CYS A 437 -13.60 -22.10 -2.87
C CYS A 437 -14.10 -20.66 -2.74
N ARG A 438 -15.25 -20.36 -3.35
CA ARG A 438 -15.90 -19.04 -3.25
C ARG A 438 -17.40 -19.23 -3.15
N GLU A 439 -17.91 -19.22 -1.93
CA GLU A 439 -19.33 -19.35 -1.61
C GLU A 439 -19.79 -18.23 -0.69
N SER A 440 -21.02 -17.79 -0.89
CA SER A 440 -21.61 -16.72 -0.08
C SER A 440 -22.44 -17.26 1.08
N ASP A 441 -22.87 -18.52 1.04
CA ASP A 441 -23.74 -19.11 2.07
C ASP A 441 -23.50 -20.62 2.25
N PRO A 442 -22.85 -21.06 3.34
CA PRO A 442 -22.19 -20.22 4.33
C PRO A 442 -20.95 -19.53 3.75
N PHE A 443 -20.67 -18.31 4.19
CA PHE A 443 -19.57 -17.50 3.67
C PHE A 443 -18.23 -18.24 3.71
N SER A 444 -17.63 -18.48 2.55
CA SER A 444 -16.43 -19.30 2.40
C SER A 444 -15.48 -18.74 1.34
N ARG A 445 -14.21 -18.55 1.73
CA ARG A 445 -13.11 -18.14 0.86
C ARG A 445 -11.90 -19.00 1.20
N MET A 446 -11.56 -19.95 0.33
CA MET A 446 -10.51 -20.93 0.62
C MET A 446 -9.59 -21.14 -0.57
N LEU A 447 -8.31 -21.39 -0.30
CA LEU A 447 -7.29 -21.70 -1.29
C LEU A 447 -6.82 -23.14 -1.08
N VAL A 448 -6.71 -23.92 -2.15
CA VAL A 448 -6.40 -25.36 -2.07
C VAL A 448 -5.08 -25.64 -2.77
N PHE A 449 -4.15 -26.25 -2.04
CA PHE A 449 -2.83 -26.63 -2.51
C PHE A 449 -2.60 -28.12 -2.32
N GLU A 450 -1.70 -28.69 -3.11
CA GLU A 450 -1.15 -30.02 -2.87
C GLU A 450 -0.44 -30.03 -1.50
N TYR A 451 -0.72 -31.03 -0.68
CA TYR A 451 -0.09 -31.19 0.62
C TYR A 451 1.40 -31.55 0.45
N ALA A 452 2.27 -30.93 1.24
CA ALA A 452 3.70 -31.22 1.27
C ALA A 452 4.03 -32.12 2.48
N PRO A 453 4.19 -33.45 2.30
CA PRO A 453 4.38 -34.38 3.41
C PRO A 453 5.73 -34.25 4.10
N ASN A 454 6.73 -33.71 3.40
CA ASN A 454 8.09 -33.50 3.90
C ASN A 454 8.24 -32.20 4.69
N GLY A 455 7.15 -31.64 5.23
CA GLY A 455 7.18 -30.38 5.97
C GLY A 455 7.51 -29.17 5.10
N THR A 456 7.74 -28.04 5.75
CA THR A 456 8.04 -26.77 5.06
C THR A 456 9.54 -26.52 4.94
N LEU A 457 9.94 -25.70 3.97
CA LEU A 457 11.31 -25.19 3.88
C LEU A 457 11.74 -24.51 5.19
N PHE A 458 10.81 -23.83 5.86
CA PHE A 458 11.06 -23.18 7.15
C PHE A 458 11.45 -24.20 8.23
N GLU A 459 10.74 -25.32 8.34
CA GLU A 459 11.07 -26.38 9.30
C GLU A 459 12.43 -27.02 9.02
N HIS A 460 12.76 -27.21 7.74
CA HIS A 460 14.06 -27.72 7.31
C HIS A 460 15.21 -26.75 7.59
N LEU A 461 14.97 -25.44 7.53
CA LEU A 461 15.97 -24.42 7.81
C LEU A 461 16.17 -24.17 9.31
N HIS A 462 15.15 -24.38 10.13
CA HIS A 462 15.16 -23.94 11.53
C HIS A 462 15.11 -25.06 12.58
N TYR A 463 14.64 -26.26 12.23
CA TYR A 463 14.36 -27.32 13.23
C TYR A 463 14.87 -28.74 12.87
N GLY A 464 15.44 -28.96 11.67
CA GLY A 464 15.99 -30.27 11.30
C GLY A 464 17.31 -30.60 12.00
N GLU A 465 17.46 -31.83 12.54
CA GLU A 465 18.75 -32.34 13.01
C GLU A 465 19.75 -32.40 11.84
N GLY A 466 20.85 -31.65 11.94
CA GLY A 466 22.11 -31.92 11.24
C GLY A 466 22.05 -31.98 9.71
N GLY A 467 22.51 -30.91 9.06
CA GLY A 467 22.63 -30.86 7.60
C GLY A 467 23.36 -32.07 7.00
N GLN A 468 22.67 -32.75 6.10
CA GLN A 468 23.29 -33.44 4.96
C GLN A 468 22.71 -32.88 3.66
N PHE A 469 23.03 -31.62 3.37
CA PHE A 469 23.08 -31.19 1.98
C PHE A 469 24.47 -31.59 1.47
N SER A 470 24.57 -32.68 0.70
CA SER A 470 25.81 -33.04 0.01
C SER A 470 26.04 -32.05 -1.12
N TRP A 471 26.69 -30.93 -0.80
CA TRP A 471 27.26 -30.04 -1.80
C TRP A 471 28.52 -30.70 -2.37
N LEU A 472 28.34 -31.63 -3.31
CA LEU A 472 29.44 -32.02 -4.18
C LEU A 472 29.71 -30.83 -5.11
N MET A 473 30.78 -30.09 -4.83
CA MET A 473 31.43 -29.27 -5.85
C MET A 473 31.93 -30.22 -6.94
N ALA A 474 31.15 -30.35 -8.01
CA ALA A 474 31.59 -30.98 -9.25
C ALA A 474 31.47 -29.94 -10.37
N ASN A 475 32.60 -29.73 -11.04
CA ASN A 475 32.79 -28.86 -12.18
C ASN A 475 31.81 -29.15 -13.33
N GLU A 476 31.53 -28.09 -14.09
CA GLU A 476 31.03 -28.05 -15.48
C GLU A 476 29.73 -28.82 -15.79
N ASP A 477 28.71 -28.07 -16.23
CA ASP A 477 27.47 -28.52 -16.88
C ASP A 477 26.62 -29.57 -16.14
N SER A 478 25.65 -29.13 -15.31
CA SER A 478 24.34 -29.80 -15.15
C SER A 478 23.42 -29.13 -14.11
N HIS A 479 22.12 -29.36 -14.29
CA HIS A 479 20.98 -28.81 -13.55
C HIS A 479 21.06 -28.83 -12.02
N TRP A 480 20.66 -27.72 -11.40
CA TRP A 480 20.35 -27.63 -9.96
C TRP A 480 19.03 -28.36 -9.67
N ASN A 481 19.11 -29.53 -9.05
CA ASN A 481 17.93 -30.30 -8.66
C ASN A 481 17.94 -30.54 -7.14
N CYS A 482 16.89 -30.11 -6.43
CA CYS A 482 16.64 -30.43 -5.03
C CYS A 482 15.49 -31.44 -4.98
N PRO A 483 15.75 -32.75 -4.84
CA PRO A 483 14.68 -33.73 -4.82
C PRO A 483 13.90 -33.63 -3.49
N GLY A 484 12.65 -33.18 -3.55
CA GLY A 484 11.65 -33.47 -2.52
C GLY A 484 11.25 -32.36 -1.55
N VAL A 485 11.71 -31.11 -1.72
CA VAL A 485 11.29 -29.97 -0.87
C VAL A 485 10.48 -28.97 -1.69
N LYS A 486 9.16 -28.93 -1.48
CA LYS A 486 8.26 -27.93 -2.09
C LYS A 486 8.12 -26.73 -1.16
N ILE A 487 8.35 -25.53 -1.70
CA ILE A 487 8.19 -24.25 -1.01
C ILE A 487 6.69 -23.93 -0.99
N PRO A 488 6.05 -23.77 0.18
CA PRO A 488 4.67 -23.31 0.23
C PRO A 488 4.61 -21.90 -0.38
N ALA A 489 3.67 -21.66 -1.30
CA ALA A 489 3.51 -20.37 -1.97
C ALA A 489 3.20 -19.21 -1.01
N HIS A 490 2.93 -19.47 0.27
CA HIS A 490 3.08 -18.52 1.38
C HIS A 490 3.22 -19.27 2.71
N GLY A 491 4.11 -18.79 3.58
CA GLY A 491 4.33 -19.32 4.93
C GLY A 491 3.08 -19.34 5.78
N ALA A 492 2.55 -20.52 6.03
CA ALA A 492 1.42 -20.75 6.93
C ALA A 492 1.77 -21.86 7.94
N ALA A 493 2.68 -21.56 8.86
CA ALA A 493 2.67 -22.00 10.26
C ALA A 493 3.74 -21.23 11.07
N ALA A 494 3.28 -20.19 11.76
CA ALA A 494 3.91 -19.43 12.86
C ALA A 494 4.99 -18.36 12.51
N PRO A 495 5.02 -17.25 13.28
CA PRO A 495 5.79 -16.03 13.00
C PRO A 495 7.29 -16.25 13.28
N ILE A 496 8.14 -15.28 12.88
CA ILE A 496 9.63 -15.28 12.81
C ILE A 496 10.04 -15.53 11.34
N CYS A 497 10.54 -14.57 10.55
CA CYS A 497 11.47 -13.48 10.86
C CYS A 497 10.98 -12.11 10.32
N TYR A 498 10.75 -11.17 11.23
CA TYR A 498 11.53 -9.93 11.19
C TYR A 498 12.90 -10.24 11.81
N TYR A 499 13.95 -9.57 11.32
CA TYR A 499 15.39 -9.72 11.59
C TYR A 499 16.13 -10.82 10.82
N LEU A 500 16.85 -10.43 9.77
CA LEU A 500 18.30 -10.20 9.85
C LEU A 500 18.71 -9.19 8.76
N SER A 501 19.59 -8.27 9.19
CA SER A 501 20.57 -7.41 8.48
C SER A 501 20.59 -7.38 6.96
#